data_AF-A0A7Y3NFN2-F1
#
_entry.id   AF-A0A7Y3NFN2-F1
#
_cell.length_a   1.000
_cell.length_b   1.000
_cell.length_c   1.000
_cell.angle_alpha   90.00
_cell.angle_beta   90.00
_cell.angle_gamma   90.00
#
_symmetry.space_group_name_H-M   'P 1'
#
loop_
_entity.id
_entity.type
_entity.pdbx_description
1 polymer ?
#
loop_
_entity_poly.entity_id
_entity_poly.type
_entity_poly.pdbx_seq_one_letter_code
_entity_poly.pdbx_strand_id
1 'polypeptide(L)'
;MNDYARKVLPIGEKQPFDKLVSSFHPERSKSKVNFLLDQASRCPVGNETPMAMIINIPEQVLLIKVTRLANHLGATTGFVLVFYDVTQVVTQDDAPVDSQQRNRRLSRIPMVANHKVAFVDTADVLCLESQAHYTRILTPDGFHFCNLSISDLASRLDPAQFMRVHRCFIVNLQAVVELGREGSKTHIVLRGKHPAPIPVSRSEVAQLRAALGLMKRI
;
A
#
# COMPACT_ATOMS: atom_id res chain seq x y z
N MET A 1 6.65 -25.89 4.52
CA MET A 1 7.27 -24.57 4.29
C MET A 1 8.23 -24.70 3.12
N ASN A 2 8.17 -23.82 2.12
CA ASN A 2 9.07 -23.90 0.96
C ASN A 2 10.49 -23.42 1.33
N ASP A 3 11.48 -23.73 0.49
CA ASP A 3 12.89 -23.45 0.77
C ASP A 3 13.22 -21.95 0.80
N TYR A 4 12.39 -21.13 0.14
CA TYR A 4 12.47 -19.69 0.18
C TYR A 4 12.04 -19.12 1.54
N ALA A 5 10.87 -19.52 2.06
CA ALA A 5 10.43 -19.14 3.40
C ALA A 5 11.43 -19.59 4.47
N ARG A 6 12.12 -20.72 4.25
CA ARG A 6 13.23 -21.21 5.10
C ARG A 6 14.42 -20.26 5.25
N LYS A 7 14.68 -19.44 4.25
CA LYS A 7 15.80 -18.49 4.22
C LYS A 7 15.44 -17.10 4.74
N VAL A 8 14.18 -16.69 4.56
CA VAL A 8 13.74 -15.31 4.83
C VAL A 8 13.15 -15.13 6.23
N LEU A 9 12.52 -16.17 6.79
CA LEU A 9 12.00 -16.12 8.14
C LEU A 9 13.07 -16.64 9.13
N PRO A 10 13.18 -16.09 10.34
CA PRO A 10 14.14 -16.52 11.36
C PRO A 10 13.72 -17.88 11.96
N ILE A 11 13.90 -18.93 11.16
CA ILE A 11 13.44 -20.28 11.46
C ILE A 11 14.50 -21.07 12.22
N GLY A 12 15.77 -20.68 12.07
CA GLY A 12 16.89 -21.28 12.80
C GLY A 12 16.80 -21.10 14.32
N GLU A 13 16.26 -19.98 14.79
CA GLU A 13 16.08 -19.69 16.23
C GLU A 13 14.71 -20.11 16.77
N LYS A 14 13.73 -20.31 15.89
CA LYS A 14 12.36 -20.65 16.27
C LYS A 14 11.85 -21.72 15.32
N GLN A 15 11.92 -22.97 15.76
CA GLN A 15 11.29 -24.08 15.05
C GLN A 15 9.84 -23.68 14.68
N PRO A 16 9.44 -23.82 13.41
CA PRO A 16 8.25 -23.18 12.85
C PRO A 16 6.96 -23.96 13.12
N PHE A 17 7.09 -25.12 13.77
CA PHE A 17 5.98 -25.97 14.17
C PHE A 17 5.41 -25.46 15.50
N ASP A 18 4.08 -25.46 15.63
CA ASP A 18 3.32 -24.99 16.80
C ASP A 18 3.50 -23.51 17.20
N LYS A 19 3.92 -22.65 16.26
CA LYS A 19 4.01 -21.20 16.48
C LYS A 19 3.07 -20.44 15.56
N LEU A 20 2.34 -19.48 16.13
CA LEU A 20 1.45 -18.60 15.39
C LEU A 20 2.24 -17.84 14.30
N VAL A 21 1.67 -17.72 13.09
CA VAL A 21 2.28 -16.97 11.97
C VAL A 21 2.65 -15.54 12.37
N SER A 22 1.86 -14.91 13.24
CA SER A 22 2.13 -13.58 13.79
C SER A 22 3.46 -13.49 14.56
N SER A 23 3.97 -14.60 15.11
CA SER A 23 5.25 -14.63 15.85
C SER A 23 6.49 -14.51 14.96
N PHE A 24 6.35 -14.74 13.65
CA PHE A 24 7.39 -14.57 12.64
C PHE A 24 7.41 -13.18 12.02
N HIS A 25 6.48 -12.30 12.41
CA HIS A 25 6.32 -10.97 11.84
C HIS A 25 6.58 -9.88 12.88
N PRO A 26 7.21 -8.75 12.49
CA PRO A 26 7.42 -7.61 13.39
C PRO A 26 6.10 -7.09 13.97
N GLU A 27 6.12 -6.54 15.20
CA GLU A 27 4.91 -6.04 15.91
C GLU A 27 4.02 -5.14 15.03
N ARG A 28 4.62 -4.22 14.27
CA ARG A 28 3.93 -3.31 13.34
C ARG A 28 3.06 -4.02 12.27
N SER A 29 3.35 -5.29 11.98
CA SER A 29 2.70 -6.08 10.94
C SER A 29 1.74 -7.14 11.51
N LYS A 30 1.77 -7.40 12.83
CA LYS A 30 0.96 -8.48 13.45
C LYS A 30 -0.53 -8.23 13.34
N SER A 31 -1.00 -6.98 13.51
CA SER A 31 -2.41 -6.64 13.37
C SER A 31 -2.93 -6.89 11.96
N LYS A 32 -2.10 -6.66 10.93
CA LYS A 32 -2.45 -6.93 9.52
C LYS A 32 -2.51 -8.44 9.24
N VAL A 33 -1.57 -9.21 9.79
CA VAL A 33 -1.56 -10.69 9.70
C VAL A 33 -2.79 -11.29 10.39
N ASN A 34 -3.14 -10.80 11.58
CA ASN A 34 -4.32 -11.30 12.30
C ASN A 34 -5.62 -10.97 11.57
N PHE A 35 -5.73 -9.77 11.00
CA PHE A 35 -6.87 -9.38 10.17
C PHE A 35 -7.03 -10.28 8.93
N LEU A 36 -5.93 -10.65 8.27
CA LEU A 36 -5.97 -11.61 7.17
C LEU A 36 -6.51 -12.98 7.58
N LEU A 37 -6.02 -13.51 8.70
CA LEU A 37 -6.42 -14.81 9.20
C LEU A 37 -7.91 -14.82 9.61
N ASP A 38 -8.39 -13.72 10.20
CA ASP A 38 -9.80 -13.53 10.57
C ASP A 38 -10.72 -13.34 9.34
N GLN A 39 -10.26 -12.66 8.29
CA GLN A 39 -11.04 -12.55 7.06
C GLN A 39 -11.07 -13.89 6.29
N ALA A 40 -9.93 -14.59 6.23
CA ALA A 40 -9.84 -15.91 5.60
C ALA A 40 -10.66 -16.98 6.33
N SER A 41 -10.87 -16.86 7.65
CA SER A 41 -11.71 -17.78 8.42
C SER A 41 -13.20 -17.57 8.16
N ARG A 42 -13.62 -16.33 7.84
CA ARG A 42 -15.01 -15.93 7.58
C ARG A 42 -15.49 -16.14 6.14
N CYS A 43 -14.59 -16.47 5.21
CA CYS A 43 -14.98 -16.75 3.82
C CYS A 43 -15.80 -18.05 3.72
N PRO A 44 -17.03 -18.07 3.15
CA PRO A 44 -17.74 -19.32 2.88
C PRO A 44 -16.95 -20.19 1.88
N VAL A 45 -17.11 -21.52 1.96
CA VAL A 45 -16.35 -22.56 1.22
C VAL A 45 -16.42 -22.42 -0.32
N GLY A 46 -17.14 -21.44 -0.86
CA GLY A 46 -17.27 -21.17 -2.29
C GLY A 46 -16.87 -19.77 -2.76
N ASN A 47 -16.18 -18.94 -1.96
CA ASN A 47 -15.59 -17.69 -2.46
C ASN A 47 -14.06 -17.84 -2.64
N GLU A 48 -13.64 -18.07 -3.88
CA GLU A 48 -12.31 -18.53 -4.30
C GLU A 48 -11.27 -17.42 -4.42
N THR A 49 -11.43 -16.30 -3.70
CA THR A 49 -10.52 -15.16 -3.86
C THR A 49 -9.40 -15.25 -2.82
N PRO A 50 -8.19 -15.72 -3.19
CA PRO A 50 -7.11 -15.84 -2.23
C PRO A 50 -6.71 -14.45 -1.74
N MET A 51 -6.64 -14.29 -0.42
CA MET A 51 -6.23 -13.02 0.17
C MET A 51 -4.73 -12.85 -0.02
N ALA A 52 -4.35 -11.97 -0.95
CA ALA A 52 -2.98 -11.61 -1.21
C ALA A 52 -2.66 -10.28 -0.51
N MET A 53 -1.74 -10.28 0.45
CA MET A 53 -1.32 -9.07 1.16
C MET A 53 0.17 -8.89 1.07
N ILE A 54 0.59 -7.66 0.76
CA ILE A 54 2.00 -7.31 0.75
C ILE A 54 2.43 -6.94 2.18
N ILE A 55 3.39 -7.68 2.74
CA ILE A 55 4.03 -7.35 4.01
C ILE A 55 5.41 -6.76 3.73
N ASN A 56 5.62 -5.56 4.25
CA ASN A 56 6.91 -4.89 4.21
C ASN A 56 7.77 -5.32 5.41
N ILE A 57 8.69 -6.23 5.14
CA ILE A 57 9.81 -6.57 6.04
C ILE A 57 10.98 -5.64 5.66
N PRO A 58 11.88 -5.24 6.58
CA PRO A 58 13.06 -4.47 6.19
C PRO A 58 13.73 -5.14 4.97
N GLU A 59 13.96 -4.35 3.92
CA GLU A 59 14.62 -4.75 2.66
C GLU A 59 13.83 -5.63 1.68
N GLN A 60 12.62 -6.11 2.01
CA GLN A 60 11.85 -6.99 1.14
C GLN A 60 10.34 -6.68 1.10
N VAL A 61 9.78 -6.74 -0.10
CA VAL A 61 8.35 -6.68 -0.37
C VAL A 61 7.84 -8.10 -0.57
N LEU A 62 7.19 -8.67 0.46
CA LEU A 62 6.64 -10.02 0.38
C LEU A 62 5.14 -9.98 0.05
N LEU A 63 4.73 -10.51 -1.09
CA LEU A 63 3.34 -10.84 -1.37
C LEU A 63 3.00 -12.16 -0.67
N ILE A 64 2.08 -12.12 0.28
CA ILE A 64 1.62 -13.30 1.02
C ILE A 64 0.23 -13.67 0.52
N LYS A 65 0.11 -14.86 -0.08
CA LYS A 65 -1.16 -15.45 -0.48
C LYS A 65 -1.63 -16.42 0.61
N VAL A 66 -2.81 -16.19 1.17
CA VAL A 66 -3.42 -17.08 2.17
C VAL A 66 -4.56 -17.87 1.53
N THR A 67 -4.63 -19.17 1.80
CA THR A 67 -5.71 -20.05 1.36
C THR A 67 -6.16 -20.92 2.53
N ARG A 68 -7.48 -21.02 2.75
CA ARG A 68 -8.05 -21.83 3.82
C ARG A 68 -8.06 -23.31 3.43
N LEU A 69 -7.60 -24.18 4.33
CA LEU A 69 -7.79 -25.62 4.25
C LEU A 69 -9.04 -25.99 5.03
N ALA A 70 -9.89 -26.82 4.43
CA ALA A 70 -11.07 -27.38 5.07
C ALA A 70 -11.05 -28.91 4.97
N ASN A 71 -11.66 -29.59 5.94
CA ASN A 71 -11.91 -31.03 5.84
C ASN A 71 -13.10 -31.31 4.90
N HIS A 72 -13.39 -32.60 4.69
CA HIS A 72 -14.52 -33.06 3.86
C HIS A 72 -15.91 -32.62 4.37
N LEU A 73 -15.99 -32.11 5.61
CA LEU A 73 -17.21 -31.54 6.21
C LEU A 73 -17.27 -30.00 6.09
N GLY A 74 -16.31 -29.38 5.39
CA GLY A 74 -16.23 -27.93 5.22
C GLY A 74 -15.71 -27.15 6.44
N ALA A 75 -15.32 -27.84 7.52
CA ALA A 75 -14.74 -27.21 8.70
C ALA A 75 -13.26 -26.86 8.45
N THR A 76 -12.88 -25.64 8.81
CA THR A 76 -11.52 -25.13 8.65
C THR A 76 -10.52 -25.97 9.44
N THR A 77 -9.59 -26.62 8.76
CA THR A 77 -8.51 -27.41 9.37
C THR A 77 -7.18 -26.65 9.43
N GLY A 78 -7.04 -25.58 8.67
CA GLY A 78 -5.83 -24.76 8.71
C GLY A 78 -5.78 -23.71 7.60
N PHE A 79 -4.60 -23.11 7.43
CA PHE A 79 -4.33 -22.12 6.38
C PHE A 79 -2.99 -22.42 5.72
N VAL A 80 -2.94 -22.29 4.39
CA VAL A 80 -1.71 -22.28 3.60
C VAL A 80 -1.32 -20.84 3.35
N LEU A 81 -0.07 -20.49 3.63
CA LEU A 81 0.51 -19.19 3.31
C LEU A 81 1.64 -19.38 2.29
N VAL A 82 1.59 -18.64 1.18
CA VAL A 82 2.64 -18.61 0.16
C VAL A 82 3.26 -17.23 0.14
N PHE A 83 4.58 -17.15 0.28
CA PHE A 83 5.34 -15.91 0.27
C PHE A 83 6.04 -15.76 -1.08
N TYR A 84 5.82 -14.64 -1.77
CA TYR A 84 6.56 -14.25 -2.97
C TYR A 84 7.34 -12.97 -2.68
N ASP A 85 8.63 -12.96 -2.98
CA ASP A 85 9.41 -11.73 -2.97
C ASP A 85 9.27 -11.03 -4.32
N VAL A 86 8.63 -9.86 -4.28
CA VAL A 86 8.36 -9.03 -5.46
C VAL A 86 9.21 -7.76 -5.45
N THR A 87 10.25 -7.69 -4.61
CA THR A 87 11.09 -6.49 -4.44
C THR A 87 11.70 -6.04 -5.76
N GLN A 88 12.24 -6.96 -6.56
CA GLN A 88 12.86 -6.66 -7.86
C GLN A 88 11.85 -6.16 -8.92
N VAL A 89 10.58 -6.59 -8.84
CA VAL A 89 9.54 -6.14 -9.78
C VAL A 89 9.04 -4.73 -9.43
N VAL A 90 9.03 -4.42 -8.13
CA VAL A 90 8.65 -3.10 -7.59
C VAL A 90 9.78 -2.07 -7.77
N THR A 91 11.04 -2.51 -7.82
CA THR A 91 12.22 -1.64 -8.00
C THR A 91 12.94 -2.01 -9.27
N GLN A 92 12.61 -1.38 -10.41
CA GLN A 92 13.40 -1.52 -11.63
C GLN A 92 14.57 -0.52 -11.68
N ASP A 93 15.73 -1.10 -12.02
CA ASP A 93 17.06 -0.61 -12.41
C ASP A 93 18.15 -0.28 -11.36
N ASP A 94 19.36 -0.77 -11.69
CA ASP A 94 20.51 -1.24 -10.90
C ASP A 94 21.53 -0.18 -10.40
N ALA A 95 22.18 -0.48 -9.26
CA ALA A 95 23.62 -0.22 -9.01
C ALA A 95 24.10 -0.94 -7.72
N PRO A 96 25.36 -1.41 -7.64
CA PRO A 96 25.84 -2.25 -6.54
C PRO A 96 26.12 -1.46 -5.26
N VAL A 97 25.64 -2.08 -4.17
CA VAL A 97 25.99 -2.01 -2.74
C VAL A 97 26.94 -0.89 -2.29
N ASP A 98 26.36 0.16 -1.68
CA ASP A 98 26.90 0.71 -0.44
C ASP A 98 25.78 1.15 0.52
N SER A 99 26.04 0.86 1.78
CA SER A 99 25.26 0.99 2.99
C SER A 99 24.81 2.42 3.32
N GLN A 100 23.58 2.79 2.94
CA GLN A 100 22.73 3.72 3.69
C GLN A 100 21.31 3.74 3.09
N GLN A 101 20.31 3.48 3.94
CA GLN A 101 18.89 3.59 3.63
C GLN A 101 18.51 4.96 3.04
N ARG A 102 18.64 5.14 1.73
CA ARG A 102 17.87 6.13 0.97
C ARG A 102 16.80 5.40 0.19
N ASN A 103 15.66 5.27 0.84
CA ASN A 103 14.36 5.54 0.25
C ASN A 103 14.29 5.31 -1.27
N ARG A 104 14.26 4.04 -1.70
CA ARG A 104 13.99 3.69 -3.10
C ARG A 104 12.61 4.24 -3.43
N ARG A 105 12.58 5.32 -4.21
CA ARG A 105 11.34 5.96 -4.64
C ARG A 105 10.61 4.99 -5.54
N LEU A 106 9.29 4.87 -5.35
CA LEU A 106 8.47 4.06 -6.23
C LEU A 106 8.33 4.79 -7.57
N SER A 107 8.74 4.15 -8.66
CA SER A 107 8.34 4.54 -10.03
C SER A 107 6.98 3.95 -10.40
N ARG A 108 6.62 2.81 -9.77
CA ARG A 108 5.32 2.16 -9.95
C ARG A 108 4.71 1.76 -8.61
N ILE A 109 3.39 1.87 -8.50
CA ILE A 109 2.63 1.49 -7.32
C ILE A 109 1.94 0.15 -7.56
N PRO A 110 2.14 -0.86 -6.68
CA PRO A 110 1.44 -2.13 -6.81
C PRO A 110 -0.05 -1.96 -6.51
N MET A 111 -0.89 -2.52 -7.36
CA MET A 111 -2.34 -2.58 -7.20
C MET A 111 -2.85 -4.02 -7.28
N VAL A 112 -3.99 -4.27 -6.65
CA VAL A 112 -4.69 -5.56 -6.69
C VAL A 112 -5.71 -5.51 -7.83
N ALA A 113 -5.56 -6.39 -8.82
CA ALA A 113 -6.53 -6.59 -9.91
C ALA A 113 -6.73 -8.08 -10.16
N ASN A 114 -7.97 -8.56 -10.12
CA ASN A 114 -8.36 -9.92 -10.55
C ASN A 114 -7.43 -11.03 -10.00
N HIS A 115 -7.16 -11.01 -8.69
CA HIS A 115 -6.26 -11.97 -8.00
C HIS A 115 -4.79 -11.92 -8.41
N LYS A 116 -4.37 -10.86 -9.11
CA LYS A 116 -2.99 -10.60 -9.51
C LYS A 116 -2.53 -9.25 -8.94
N VAL A 117 -1.22 -9.12 -8.79
CA VAL A 117 -0.59 -7.83 -8.56
C VAL A 117 -0.33 -7.22 -9.93
N ALA A 118 -0.96 -6.09 -10.20
CA ALA A 118 -0.63 -5.23 -11.33
C ALA A 118 0.11 -3.98 -10.81
N PHE A 119 0.63 -3.16 -11.72
CA PHE A 119 1.39 -1.97 -11.37
C PHE A 119 0.82 -0.77 -12.12
N VAL A 120 0.73 0.36 -11.42
CA VAL A 120 0.37 1.67 -11.98
C VAL A 120 1.63 2.52 -11.99
N ASP A 121 1.95 3.15 -13.12
CA ASP A 121 3.03 4.13 -13.16
C ASP A 121 2.68 5.35 -12.31
N THR A 122 3.62 5.83 -11.50
CA THR A 122 3.41 7.05 -10.72
C THR A 122 3.03 8.26 -11.57
N ALA A 123 3.48 8.31 -12.84
CA ALA A 123 3.08 9.36 -13.78
C ALA A 123 1.57 9.40 -14.05
N ASP A 124 0.90 8.24 -13.98
CA ASP A 124 -0.54 8.09 -14.23
C ASP A 124 -1.39 8.29 -12.96
N VAL A 125 -0.76 8.46 -11.80
CA VAL A 125 -1.49 8.63 -10.54
C VAL A 125 -1.91 10.09 -10.36
N LEU A 126 -3.21 10.29 -10.17
CA LEU A 126 -3.82 11.59 -9.87
C LEU A 126 -3.89 11.85 -8.37
N CYS A 127 -4.35 10.87 -7.59
CA CYS A 127 -4.33 10.91 -6.13
C CYS A 127 -4.37 9.53 -5.49
N LEU A 128 -4.04 9.50 -4.20
CA LEU A 128 -4.17 8.35 -3.33
C LEU A 128 -5.06 8.70 -2.15
N GLU A 129 -6.03 7.84 -1.87
CA GLU A 129 -7.01 8.01 -0.82
C GLU A 129 -7.00 6.83 0.15
N SER A 130 -6.83 7.11 1.43
CA SER A 130 -6.93 6.08 2.47
C SER A 130 -8.39 5.72 2.73
N GLN A 131 -8.72 4.44 2.65
CA GLN A 131 -10.02 3.88 3.02
C GLN A 131 -9.86 2.74 4.02
N ALA A 132 -10.15 2.98 5.29
CA ALA A 132 -10.14 2.04 6.43
C ALA A 132 -8.93 1.09 6.52
N HIS A 133 -8.81 0.13 5.61
CA HIS A 133 -7.80 -0.93 5.56
C HIS A 133 -6.95 -0.96 4.29
N TYR A 134 -7.25 -0.13 3.28
CA TYR A 134 -6.52 -0.07 2.01
C TYR A 134 -6.37 1.37 1.52
N THR A 135 -5.52 1.58 0.53
CA THR A 135 -5.39 2.85 -0.18
C THR A 135 -5.97 2.69 -1.58
N ARG A 136 -6.86 3.58 -2.00
CA ARG A 136 -7.31 3.68 -3.39
C ARG A 136 -6.37 4.59 -4.16
N ILE A 137 -6.02 4.20 -5.37
CA ILE A 137 -5.23 4.98 -6.32
C ILE A 137 -6.18 5.44 -7.41
N LEU A 138 -6.29 6.74 -7.63
CA LEU A 138 -7.03 7.30 -8.77
C LEU A 138 -6.06 7.50 -9.93
N THR A 139 -6.42 6.95 -11.08
CA THR A 139 -5.78 7.16 -12.40
C THR A 139 -6.82 7.76 -13.36
N PRO A 140 -6.44 8.13 -14.61
CA PRO A 140 -7.41 8.50 -15.64
C PRO A 140 -8.47 7.41 -15.91
N ASP A 141 -8.10 6.14 -15.76
CA ASP A 141 -8.98 4.99 -16.00
C ASP A 141 -9.92 4.67 -14.83
N GLY A 142 -9.65 5.23 -13.65
CA GLY A 142 -10.52 5.13 -12.48
C GLY A 142 -9.77 4.75 -11.20
N PHE A 143 -10.49 4.13 -10.27
CA PHE A 143 -9.93 3.74 -8.98
C PHE A 143 -9.39 2.32 -8.98
N HIS A 144 -8.20 2.16 -8.39
CA HIS A 144 -7.54 0.88 -8.16
C HIS A 144 -7.22 0.69 -6.68
N PHE A 145 -7.18 -0.55 -6.20
CA PHE A 145 -6.89 -0.85 -4.80
C PHE A 145 -5.42 -1.15 -4.59
N CYS A 146 -4.85 -0.60 -3.52
CA CYS A 146 -3.49 -0.82 -3.07
C CYS A 146 -3.49 -1.24 -1.60
N ASN A 147 -2.73 -2.29 -1.29
CA ASN A 147 -2.62 -2.82 0.07
C ASN A 147 -1.56 -2.09 0.92
N LEU A 148 -0.81 -1.16 0.32
CA LEU A 148 0.10 -0.29 1.08
C LEU A 148 -0.71 0.79 1.79
N SER A 149 -0.29 1.14 3.01
CA SER A 149 -0.93 2.23 3.74
C SER A 149 -0.57 3.57 3.09
N ILE A 150 -1.44 4.56 3.25
CA ILE A 150 -1.16 5.91 2.76
C ILE A 150 0.14 6.48 3.36
N SER A 151 0.48 6.13 4.60
CA SER A 151 1.74 6.57 5.22
C SER A 151 2.96 5.88 4.60
N ASP A 152 2.86 4.58 4.27
CA ASP A 152 3.92 3.87 3.56
C ASP A 152 4.15 4.48 2.17
N LEU A 153 3.06 4.77 1.45
CA LEU A 153 3.10 5.40 0.13
C LEU A 153 3.69 6.82 0.21
N ALA A 154 3.29 7.63 1.19
CA ALA A 154 3.85 8.96 1.42
C ALA A 154 5.37 8.94 1.61
N SER A 155 5.90 7.91 2.30
CA SER A 155 7.34 7.81 2.54
C SER A 155 8.15 7.47 1.29
N ARG A 156 7.54 6.81 0.29
CA ARG A 156 8.23 6.23 -0.88
C ARG A 156 7.92 6.95 -2.20
N LEU A 157 6.93 7.82 -2.23
CA LEU A 157 6.62 8.62 -3.42
C LEU A 157 7.54 9.84 -3.47
N ASP A 158 7.78 10.35 -4.68
CA ASP A 158 8.60 11.55 -4.87
C ASP A 158 7.90 12.77 -4.25
N PRO A 159 8.46 13.42 -3.22
CA PRO A 159 7.84 14.58 -2.59
C PRO A 159 7.77 15.81 -3.51
N ALA A 160 8.53 15.84 -4.61
CA ALA A 160 8.42 16.89 -5.62
C ALA A 160 7.17 16.71 -6.51
N GLN A 161 6.64 15.50 -6.61
CA GLN A 161 5.45 15.18 -7.41
C GLN A 161 4.21 14.99 -6.54
N PHE A 162 4.36 14.36 -5.38
CA PHE A 162 3.27 13.98 -4.50
C PHE A 162 3.33 14.72 -3.17
N MET A 163 2.18 15.26 -2.74
CA MET A 163 2.06 15.92 -1.46
C MET A 163 0.90 15.34 -0.65
N ARG A 164 1.16 15.04 0.63
CA ARG A 164 0.11 14.66 1.58
C ARG A 164 -0.63 15.92 2.03
N VAL A 165 -1.78 16.18 1.43
CA VAL A 165 -2.59 17.38 1.70
C VAL A 165 -3.62 17.18 2.82
N HIS A 166 -3.91 15.92 3.16
CA HIS A 166 -4.80 15.55 4.26
C HIS A 166 -4.39 14.18 4.82
N ARG A 167 -4.82 13.86 6.05
CA ARG A 167 -4.47 12.56 6.67
C ARG A 167 -4.91 11.36 5.81
N CYS A 168 -5.96 11.51 5.02
CA CYS A 168 -6.49 10.50 4.11
C CYS A 168 -6.14 10.75 2.63
N PHE A 169 -5.42 11.81 2.27
CA PHE A 169 -5.15 12.13 0.86
C PHE A 169 -3.69 12.50 0.60
N ILE A 170 -3.13 11.87 -0.43
CA ILE A 170 -1.91 12.30 -1.13
C ILE A 170 -2.33 12.65 -2.54
N VAL A 171 -1.87 13.78 -3.07
CA VAL A 171 -2.21 14.20 -4.43
C VAL A 171 -0.96 14.38 -5.25
N ASN A 172 -1.07 14.08 -6.55
CA ASN A 172 -0.08 14.52 -7.51
C ASN A 172 -0.27 16.02 -7.75
N LEU A 173 0.76 16.81 -7.48
CA LEU A 173 0.70 18.27 -7.58
C LEU A 173 0.38 18.73 -9.00
N GLN A 174 0.89 18.02 -10.02
CA GLN A 174 0.60 18.35 -11.41
C GLN A 174 -0.87 18.07 -11.77
N ALA A 175 -1.53 17.17 -11.04
CA ALA A 175 -2.93 16.86 -11.26
C ALA A 175 -3.88 17.93 -10.69
N VAL A 176 -3.41 18.87 -9.87
CA VAL A 176 -4.25 19.94 -9.31
C VAL A 176 -4.59 20.96 -10.38
N VAL A 177 -5.89 21.21 -10.59
CA VAL A 177 -6.40 22.21 -11.55
C VAL A 177 -7.01 23.44 -10.88
N GLU A 178 -7.49 23.29 -9.65
CA GLU A 178 -8.09 24.39 -8.90
C GLU A 178 -7.76 24.29 -7.41
N LEU A 179 -7.50 25.43 -6.78
CA LEU A 179 -7.40 25.59 -5.34
C LEU A 179 -8.55 26.49 -4.87
N GLY A 180 -9.56 25.88 -4.28
CA GLY A 180 -10.76 26.56 -3.79
C GLY A 180 -10.75 26.79 -2.28
N ARG A 181 -11.59 27.71 -1.83
CA ARG A 181 -11.79 27.99 -0.41
C ARG A 181 -13.26 28.27 -0.12
N GLU A 182 -13.79 27.57 0.87
CA GLU A 182 -15.14 27.75 1.39
C GLU A 182 -15.07 28.12 2.87
N GLY A 183 -15.22 29.41 3.17
CA GLY A 183 -14.98 29.97 4.51
C GLY A 183 -13.54 29.72 4.99
N SER A 184 -13.39 28.90 6.04
CA SER A 184 -12.08 28.52 6.59
C SER A 184 -11.52 27.23 6.00
N LYS A 185 -12.30 26.48 5.20
CA LYS A 185 -11.89 25.20 4.61
C LYS A 185 -11.25 25.44 3.25
N THR A 186 -10.09 24.82 3.04
CA THR A 186 -9.40 24.82 1.74
C THR A 186 -9.62 23.45 1.09
N HIS A 187 -9.84 23.44 -0.22
CA HIS A 187 -9.98 22.22 -1.01
C HIS A 187 -9.26 22.37 -2.34
N ILE A 188 -8.99 21.25 -2.99
CA ILE A 188 -8.43 21.20 -4.35
C ILE A 188 -9.33 20.38 -5.26
N VAL A 189 -9.33 20.75 -6.54
CA VAL A 189 -9.93 19.97 -7.62
C VAL A 189 -8.80 19.41 -8.48
N LEU A 190 -8.92 18.14 -8.84
CA LEU A 190 -7.95 17.46 -9.68
C LEU A 190 -8.45 17.38 -11.13
N ARG A 191 -7.52 17.30 -12.08
CA ARG A 191 -7.80 16.84 -13.45
C ARG A 191 -8.30 15.40 -13.37
N GLY A 192 -9.41 15.09 -14.03
CA GLY A 192 -10.02 13.75 -14.03
C GLY A 192 -11.35 13.68 -13.27
N LYS A 193 -11.83 12.47 -13.01
CA LYS A 193 -13.18 12.20 -12.48
C LYS A 193 -13.17 11.86 -10.98
N HIS A 194 -12.40 12.59 -10.16
CA HIS A 194 -12.55 12.45 -8.71
C HIS A 194 -13.95 12.98 -8.32
N PRO A 195 -14.76 12.23 -7.56
CA PRO A 195 -16.19 12.51 -7.39
C PRO A 195 -16.50 13.79 -6.59
N ALA A 196 -15.55 14.31 -5.84
CA ALA A 196 -15.71 15.50 -5.00
C ALA A 196 -14.40 16.28 -4.84
N PRO A 197 -14.42 17.57 -4.47
CA PRO A 197 -13.20 18.28 -4.11
C PRO A 197 -12.45 17.62 -2.93
N ILE A 198 -11.12 17.57 -3.01
CA ILE A 198 -10.29 16.96 -1.96
C ILE A 198 -10.01 18.01 -0.87
N PRO A 199 -10.33 17.72 0.41
CA PRO A 199 -10.06 18.64 1.50
C PRO A 199 -8.56 18.75 1.77
N VAL A 200 -8.13 19.94 2.18
CA VAL A 200 -6.76 20.21 2.61
C VAL A 200 -6.73 20.51 4.11
N SER A 201 -5.88 19.82 4.84
CA SER A 201 -5.63 20.08 6.26
C SER A 201 -5.09 21.50 6.46
N ARG A 202 -5.56 22.21 7.49
CA ARG A 202 -5.14 23.60 7.79
C ARG A 202 -3.62 23.77 7.88
N SER A 203 -2.91 22.78 8.44
CA SER A 203 -1.45 22.78 8.54
C SER A 203 -0.75 22.74 7.17
N GLU A 204 -1.36 22.08 6.19
CA GLU A 204 -0.75 21.81 4.88
C GLU A 204 -1.01 22.93 3.86
N VAL A 205 -1.95 23.84 4.14
CA VAL A 205 -2.36 24.90 3.18
C VAL A 205 -1.19 25.78 2.76
N ALA A 206 -0.33 26.17 3.70
CA ALA A 206 0.82 27.02 3.40
C ALA A 206 1.82 26.33 2.48
N GLN A 207 2.14 25.06 2.79
CA GLN A 207 3.06 24.26 1.99
C GLN A 207 2.47 23.93 0.61
N LEU A 208 1.17 23.64 0.52
CA LEU A 208 0.50 23.37 -0.74
C LEU A 208 0.53 24.60 -1.65
N ARG A 209 0.26 25.79 -1.11
CA ARG A 209 0.35 27.03 -1.89
C ARG A 209 1.75 27.28 -2.43
N ALA A 210 2.78 27.05 -1.61
CA ALA A 210 4.16 27.17 -2.05
C ALA A 210 4.49 26.16 -3.16
N ALA A 211 4.06 24.91 -3.00
CA ALA A 211 4.26 23.85 -3.99
C ALA A 211 3.54 24.12 -5.33
N LEU A 212 2.41 24.82 -5.29
CA LEU A 212 1.67 25.28 -6.49
C LEU A 212 2.17 26.63 -7.05
N GLY A 213 3.24 27.20 -6.50
CA GLY A 213 3.79 28.49 -6.96
C GLY A 213 2.96 29.72 -6.57
N LEU A 214 1.97 29.59 -5.68
CA LEU A 214 1.05 30.65 -5.25
C LEU A 214 1.59 31.46 -4.06
N MET A 215 2.89 31.79 -4.07
CA MET A 215 3.49 32.60 -3.01
C MET A 215 2.93 34.04 -3.05
N LYS A 216 2.60 34.60 -1.89
CA LYS A 216 2.31 36.03 -1.76
C LYS A 216 3.54 36.79 -2.28
N ARG A 217 3.41 37.54 -3.38
CA ARG A 217 4.31 38.68 -3.61
C ARG A 217 4.10 39.61 -2.42
N ILE A 218 5.20 39.86 -1.70
CA ILE A 218 5.32 40.87 -0.64
C ILE A 218 5.07 42.24 -1.28
#